data_AF-A0AAP6ZTH2-F1
#
_entry.id   AF-A0AAP6ZTH2-F1
#
_cell.length_a   1.000
_cell.length_b   1.000
_cell.length_c   1.000
_cell.angle_alpha   90.00
_cell.angle_beta   90.00
_cell.angle_gamma   90.00
#
_symmetry.space_group_name_H-M   'P 1'
#
loop_
_entity.id
_entity.type
_entity.pdbx_description
1 polymer ?
#
loop_
_entity_poly.entity_id
_entity_poly.type
_entity_poly.pdbx_seq_one_letter_code
_entity_poly.pdbx_strand_id
1 'polypeptide(L)'
;MSENNFSAISQMVTEARHLLDTIKGGAISAMQTAFDNKLVDFTGQFTTKLGSYQTQLNAATASMMEVINGHNVYRVGNKKVYEIQHTVAYGGYQAGANPDSAFPNAKNPNFPISYFNLIEFVANQGFGTQSDRFQVDFYQTHRGMVSAQYVDHFVFTGTSSQDSVSGYLEVKAATEHGGLCLYISQPTGNREVAITKDLIGRRIPISLRDIGQGHDNGTARLSIKVDSRYHVGADRHFYLKGEYSSSRGQPPAKLYNSNSVHWSR
;
A
#
# COMPACT_ATOMS: atom_id res chain seq x y z
N MET A 1 79.30 -18.89 -52.24
CA MET A 1 77.91 -18.75 -52.69
C MET A 1 77.93 -18.21 -54.11
N SER A 2 77.21 -18.81 -55.05
CA SER A 2 77.14 -18.31 -56.44
C SER A 2 76.20 -17.10 -56.53
N GLU A 3 76.37 -16.23 -57.53
CA GLU A 3 75.50 -15.08 -57.80
C GLU A 3 74.01 -15.44 -57.89
N ASN A 4 73.71 -16.64 -58.40
CA ASN A 4 72.34 -17.17 -58.45
C ASN A 4 71.69 -17.31 -57.06
N ASN A 5 72.47 -17.62 -56.01
CA ASN A 5 71.93 -17.75 -54.66
C ASN A 5 71.55 -16.37 -54.07
N PHE A 6 72.31 -15.32 -54.37
CA PHE A 6 71.99 -13.96 -53.92
C PHE A 6 70.76 -13.39 -54.63
N SER A 7 70.61 -13.68 -55.93
CA SER A 7 69.43 -13.29 -56.71
C SER A 7 68.14 -13.92 -56.14
N ALA A 8 68.16 -15.23 -55.87
CA ALA A 8 67.01 -15.94 -55.30
C ALA A 8 66.62 -15.42 -53.90
N ILE A 9 67.61 -15.11 -53.05
CA ILE A 9 67.35 -14.53 -51.72
C ILE A 9 66.73 -13.14 -51.84
N SER A 10 67.21 -12.30 -52.76
CA SER A 10 66.66 -10.96 -52.98
C SER A 10 65.20 -11.00 -53.44
N GLN A 11 64.84 -11.95 -54.31
CA GLN A 11 63.46 -12.20 -54.73
C GLN A 11 62.59 -12.65 -53.55
N MET A 12 63.03 -13.60 -52.73
CA MET A 12 62.28 -14.03 -51.54
C MET A 12 62.03 -12.88 -50.56
N VAL A 13 63.02 -12.02 -50.31
CA VAL A 13 62.87 -10.86 -49.41
C VAL A 13 61.85 -9.86 -49.98
N THR A 14 61.83 -9.68 -51.31
CA THR A 14 60.89 -8.79 -51.97
C THR A 14 59.46 -9.31 -51.85
N GLU A 15 59.23 -10.59 -52.15
CA GLU A 15 57.92 -11.25 -52.00
C GLU A 15 57.45 -11.25 -50.54
N ALA A 16 58.35 -11.50 -49.59
CA ALA A 16 58.02 -11.47 -48.16
C ALA A 16 57.55 -10.06 -47.71
N ARG A 17 58.18 -8.99 -48.20
CA ARG A 17 57.75 -7.61 -47.93
C ARG A 17 56.38 -7.32 -48.55
N HIS A 18 56.18 -7.72 -49.80
CA HIS A 18 54.89 -7.55 -50.47
C HIS A 18 53.76 -8.30 -49.73
N LEU A 19 54.00 -9.52 -49.26
CA LEU A 19 53.06 -10.27 -48.44
C LEU A 19 52.76 -9.54 -47.12
N LEU A 20 53.80 -9.02 -46.45
CA LEU A 20 53.65 -8.29 -45.18
C LEU A 20 52.81 -7.02 -45.35
N ASP A 21 53.04 -6.28 -46.43
CA ASP A 21 52.29 -5.06 -46.76
C ASP A 21 50.84 -5.38 -47.11
N THR A 22 50.60 -6.45 -47.86
CA THR A 22 49.25 -6.95 -48.18
C THR A 22 48.48 -7.36 -46.92
N ILE A 23 49.14 -8.04 -45.97
CA ILE A 23 48.53 -8.45 -44.71
C ILE A 23 48.18 -7.23 -43.83
N LYS A 24 49.12 -6.30 -43.68
CA LYS A 24 48.95 -5.12 -42.81
C LYS A 24 47.97 -4.10 -43.36
N GLY A 25 48.16 -3.69 -44.61
CA GLY A 25 47.35 -2.63 -45.23
C GLY A 25 46.02 -3.11 -45.78
N GLY A 26 45.93 -4.39 -46.18
CA GLY A 26 44.71 -4.98 -46.73
C GLY A 26 43.91 -5.74 -45.68
N ALA A 27 44.41 -6.90 -45.28
CA ALA A 27 43.63 -7.85 -44.49
C ALA A 27 43.32 -7.34 -43.07
N ILE A 28 44.32 -6.77 -42.37
CA ILE A 28 44.14 -6.26 -41.00
C ILE A 28 43.20 -5.06 -40.98
N SER A 29 43.39 -4.08 -41.87
CA SER A 29 42.50 -2.92 -41.96
C SER A 29 41.05 -3.31 -42.31
N ALA A 30 40.85 -4.30 -43.18
CA ALA A 30 39.53 -4.83 -43.48
C ALA A 30 38.89 -5.51 -42.25
N MET A 31 39.65 -6.30 -41.49
CA MET A 31 39.17 -6.92 -40.24
C MET A 31 38.83 -5.89 -39.18
N GLN A 32 39.63 -4.82 -39.02
CA GLN A 32 39.35 -3.72 -38.09
C GLN A 32 38.05 -3.02 -38.46
N THR A 33 37.87 -2.69 -39.74
CA THR A 33 36.64 -2.06 -40.24
C THR A 33 35.42 -2.95 -39.99
N ALA A 34 35.53 -4.26 -40.26
CA ALA A 34 34.45 -5.20 -40.02
C ALA A 34 34.13 -5.36 -38.53
N PHE A 35 35.14 -5.31 -37.66
CA PHE A 35 34.97 -5.34 -36.22
C PHE A 35 34.28 -4.07 -35.70
N ASP A 36 34.75 -2.90 -36.12
CA ASP A 36 34.18 -1.60 -35.71
C ASP A 36 32.71 -1.49 -36.14
N ASN A 37 32.39 -1.89 -37.37
CA ASN A 37 30.99 -1.93 -37.84
C ASN A 37 30.13 -2.85 -36.99
N LYS A 38 30.62 -4.06 -36.66
CA LYS A 38 29.91 -4.99 -35.77
C LYS A 38 29.73 -4.43 -34.36
N LEU A 39 30.69 -3.68 -33.85
CA LEU A 39 30.61 -3.06 -32.53
C LEU A 39 29.57 -1.95 -32.50
N VAL A 40 29.51 -1.11 -33.55
CA VAL A 40 28.49 -0.08 -33.73
C VAL A 40 27.10 -0.71 -33.82
N ASP A 41 26.95 -1.75 -34.66
CA ASP A 41 25.68 -2.47 -34.82
C ASP A 41 25.22 -3.10 -33.51
N PHE A 42 26.13 -3.77 -32.79
CA PHE A 42 25.84 -4.37 -31.49
C PHE A 42 25.39 -3.32 -30.48
N THR A 43 26.11 -2.19 -30.40
CA THR A 43 25.80 -1.09 -29.47
C THR A 43 24.43 -0.48 -29.80
N GLY A 44 24.12 -0.31 -31.08
CA GLY A 44 22.81 0.15 -31.55
C GLY A 44 21.68 -0.81 -31.14
N GLN A 45 21.83 -2.09 -31.47
CA GLN A 45 20.84 -3.13 -31.12
C GLN A 45 20.64 -3.25 -29.61
N PHE A 46 21.73 -3.22 -28.83
CA PHE A 46 21.68 -3.29 -27.38
C PHE A 46 20.91 -2.09 -26.79
N THR A 47 21.23 -0.88 -27.24
CA THR A 47 20.55 0.35 -26.80
C THR A 47 19.07 0.33 -27.12
N THR A 48 18.70 -0.08 -28.34
CA THR A 48 17.29 -0.25 -28.73
C THR A 48 16.57 -1.27 -27.85
N LYS A 49 17.20 -2.42 -27.59
CA LYS A 49 16.60 -3.48 -26.77
C LYS A 49 16.44 -3.07 -25.31
N LEU A 50 17.42 -2.34 -24.76
CA LEU A 50 17.34 -1.76 -23.41
C LEU A 50 16.19 -0.76 -23.30
N GLY A 51 16.04 0.15 -24.27
CA GLY A 51 14.93 1.10 -24.31
C GLY A 51 13.55 0.44 -24.43
N SER A 52 13.46 -0.64 -25.22
CA SER A 52 12.25 -1.46 -25.33
C SER A 52 11.91 -2.13 -23.99
N TYR A 53 12.90 -2.72 -23.33
CA TYR A 53 12.73 -3.37 -22.03
C TYR A 53 12.26 -2.39 -20.95
N GLN A 54 12.86 -1.20 -20.90
CA GLN A 54 12.44 -0.14 -19.97
C GLN A 54 10.98 0.29 -20.21
N THR A 55 10.58 0.44 -21.48
CA THR A 55 9.20 0.76 -21.84
C THR A 55 8.23 -0.33 -21.39
N GLN A 56 8.57 -1.60 -21.63
CA GLN A 56 7.75 -2.74 -21.21
C GLN A 56 7.62 -2.83 -19.68
N LEU A 57 8.71 -2.60 -18.94
CA LEU A 57 8.69 -2.56 -17.48
C LEU A 57 7.82 -1.41 -16.95
N ASN A 58 7.96 -0.22 -17.51
CA ASN A 58 7.15 0.94 -17.11
C ASN A 58 5.66 0.67 -17.38
N ALA A 59 5.32 0.07 -18.53
CA ALA A 59 3.93 -0.30 -18.85
C ALA A 59 3.37 -1.37 -17.90
N ALA A 60 4.17 -2.40 -17.58
CA ALA A 60 3.76 -3.47 -16.66
C ALA A 60 3.54 -2.93 -15.23
N THR A 61 4.44 -2.09 -14.74
CA THR A 61 4.42 -1.59 -13.36
C THR A 61 3.46 -0.42 -13.14
N ALA A 62 3.20 0.42 -14.14
CA ALA A 62 2.23 1.51 -14.04
C ALA A 62 0.80 1.03 -13.71
N SER A 63 0.45 -0.19 -14.13
CA SER A 63 -0.85 -0.79 -13.79
C SER A 63 -0.93 -1.30 -12.35
N MET A 64 0.20 -1.44 -11.65
CA MET A 64 0.28 -2.10 -10.35
C MET A 64 0.11 -1.15 -9.17
N MET A 65 0.17 0.17 -9.37
CA MET A 65 0.01 1.14 -8.29
C MET A 65 -0.77 2.38 -8.75
N GLU A 66 -1.73 2.81 -7.94
CA GLU A 66 -2.48 4.06 -8.13
C GLU A 66 -2.54 4.82 -6.79
N VAL A 67 -2.62 6.15 -6.83
CA VAL A 67 -2.81 6.96 -5.62
C VAL A 67 -4.29 7.27 -5.46
N ILE A 68 -4.90 6.80 -4.39
CA ILE A 68 -6.30 7.07 -4.04
C ILE A 68 -6.33 7.74 -2.67
N ASN A 69 -6.99 8.89 -2.55
CA ASN A 69 -7.09 9.64 -1.30
C ASN A 69 -5.73 9.94 -0.63
N GLY A 70 -4.67 10.10 -1.42
CA GLY A 70 -3.31 10.35 -0.93
C GLY A 70 -2.56 9.09 -0.45
N HIS A 71 -3.13 7.90 -0.63
CA HIS A 71 -2.51 6.63 -0.27
C HIS A 71 -2.11 5.84 -1.52
N ASN A 72 -0.92 5.22 -1.48
CA ASN A 72 -0.51 4.26 -2.50
C ASN A 72 -1.38 3.00 -2.40
N VAL A 73 -2.02 2.65 -3.50
CA VAL A 73 -2.87 1.47 -3.62
C VAL A 73 -2.27 0.54 -4.68
N TYR A 74 -1.89 -0.65 -4.26
CA TYR A 74 -1.27 -1.65 -5.11
C TYR A 74 -2.29 -2.63 -5.64
N ARG A 75 -2.23 -2.98 -6.93
CA ARG A 75 -3.07 -3.99 -7.56
C ARG A 75 -2.38 -5.35 -7.55
N VAL A 76 -3.06 -6.35 -6.97
CA VAL A 76 -2.63 -7.75 -6.91
C VAL A 76 -3.75 -8.62 -7.47
N GLY A 77 -3.65 -8.95 -8.76
CA GLY A 77 -4.78 -9.53 -9.51
C GLY A 77 -5.97 -8.58 -9.52
N ASN A 78 -7.16 -9.07 -9.12
CA ASN A 78 -8.37 -8.25 -9.01
C ASN A 78 -8.51 -7.52 -7.66
N LYS A 79 -7.50 -7.61 -6.80
CA LYS A 79 -7.51 -6.96 -5.47
C LYS A 79 -6.67 -5.69 -5.50
N LYS A 80 -7.07 -4.74 -4.67
CA LYS A 80 -6.36 -3.52 -4.32
C LYS A 80 -5.93 -3.62 -2.87
N VAL A 81 -4.70 -3.20 -2.57
CA VAL A 81 -4.08 -3.28 -1.26
C VAL A 81 -3.48 -1.93 -0.89
N TYR A 82 -3.70 -1.47 0.33
CA TYR A 82 -3.04 -0.27 0.87
C TYR A 82 -2.64 -0.49 2.32
N GLU A 83 -1.63 0.26 2.73
CA GLU A 83 -1.12 0.26 4.09
C GLU A 83 -1.00 1.70 4.61
N ILE A 84 -1.38 1.91 5.86
CA ILE A 84 -1.33 3.21 6.52
C ILE A 84 -0.70 3.01 7.89
N GLN A 85 0.34 3.79 8.18
CA GLN A 85 0.92 3.94 9.50
C GLN A 85 0.56 5.31 10.05
N HIS A 86 0.18 5.37 11.32
CA HIS A 86 -0.18 6.63 11.96
C HIS A 86 0.21 6.61 13.44
N THR A 87 0.44 7.79 14.02
CA THR A 87 0.69 7.94 15.46
C THR A 87 -0.22 9.03 15.99
N VAL A 88 -0.89 8.77 17.10
CA VAL A 88 -1.68 9.78 17.80
C VAL A 88 -1.20 9.91 19.23
N ALA A 89 -0.87 11.14 19.60
CA ALA A 89 -0.46 11.53 20.93
C ALA A 89 -1.68 11.84 21.80
N TYR A 90 -1.79 11.20 22.98
CA TYR A 90 -2.97 11.31 23.84
C TYR A 90 -2.70 12.05 25.16
N GLY A 91 -1.86 13.08 25.13
CA GLY A 91 -1.56 13.90 26.30
C GLY A 91 -0.87 13.10 27.42
N GLY A 92 -0.98 13.58 28.66
CA GLY A 92 -0.24 13.03 29.80
C GLY A 92 -1.09 12.78 31.05
N TYR A 93 -0.45 12.35 32.12
CA TYR A 93 -1.03 12.33 33.47
C TYR A 93 -0.51 13.52 34.28
N GLN A 94 -1.39 14.15 35.07
CA GLN A 94 -1.04 15.10 36.11
C GLN A 94 -2.04 14.97 37.25
N ALA A 95 -1.53 14.75 38.46
CA ALA A 95 -2.33 14.67 39.67
C ALA A 95 -3.19 15.94 39.82
N GLY A 96 -4.50 15.75 40.00
CA GLY A 96 -5.44 16.85 40.19
C GLY A 96 -5.68 17.73 38.97
N ALA A 97 -5.33 17.29 37.75
CA ALA A 97 -5.70 18.01 36.53
C ALA A 97 -7.23 18.19 36.43
N ASN A 98 -7.98 17.16 36.86
CA ASN A 98 -9.43 17.06 36.97
C ASN A 98 -10.28 17.72 35.85
N PRO A 99 -9.94 17.56 34.56
CA PRO A 99 -10.76 18.09 33.48
C PRO A 99 -11.99 17.21 33.16
N ASP A 100 -11.99 15.95 33.58
CA ASP A 100 -13.13 15.03 33.58
C ASP A 100 -13.13 14.29 34.93
N SER A 101 -14.25 14.36 35.66
CA SER A 101 -14.39 13.72 36.97
C SER A 101 -14.21 12.19 36.95
N ALA A 102 -14.49 11.52 35.83
CA ALA A 102 -14.25 10.09 35.66
C ALA A 102 -12.76 9.77 35.42
N PHE A 103 -11.97 10.77 35.01
CA PHE A 103 -10.54 10.66 34.71
C PHE A 103 -9.74 11.79 35.39
N PRO A 104 -9.74 11.86 36.74
CA PRO A 104 -9.31 13.06 37.49
C PRO A 104 -7.81 13.40 37.34
N ASN A 105 -6.99 12.46 36.86
CA ASN A 105 -5.55 12.65 36.67
C ASN A 105 -5.16 12.84 35.19
N ALA A 106 -6.12 12.84 34.26
CA ALA A 106 -5.85 13.02 32.85
C ALA A 106 -5.48 14.48 32.54
N LYS A 107 -4.30 14.71 31.94
CA LYS A 107 -3.76 16.03 31.60
C LYS A 107 -3.85 16.26 30.09
N ASN A 108 -5.00 16.71 29.61
CA ASN A 108 -5.15 17.33 28.28
C ASN A 108 -6.50 18.07 28.22
N PRO A 109 -6.57 19.38 27.88
CA PRO A 109 -7.85 20.10 27.80
C PRO A 109 -8.76 19.63 26.66
N ASN A 110 -8.22 18.92 25.67
CA ASN A 110 -8.95 18.41 24.53
C ASN A 110 -9.02 16.89 24.63
N PHE A 111 -10.08 16.34 25.22
CA PHE A 111 -10.41 14.92 25.13
C PHE A 111 -11.37 14.66 23.96
N PRO A 112 -10.93 14.69 22.68
CA PRO A 112 -11.83 14.30 21.63
C PRO A 112 -12.05 12.79 21.71
N ILE A 113 -13.31 12.42 21.54
CA ILE A 113 -13.62 11.18 20.88
C ILE A 113 -13.08 11.31 19.46
N SER A 114 -12.15 10.44 19.09
CA SER A 114 -11.56 10.39 17.76
C SER A 114 -12.21 9.29 16.93
N TYR A 115 -12.26 9.48 15.61
CA TYR A 115 -12.80 8.49 14.68
C TYR A 115 -11.75 8.17 13.62
N PHE A 116 -11.38 6.90 13.53
CA PHE A 116 -10.43 6.38 12.56
C PHE A 116 -11.18 5.66 11.45
N ASN A 117 -11.17 6.24 10.25
CA ASN A 117 -11.77 5.63 9.08
C ASN A 117 -10.79 4.63 8.50
N LEU A 118 -11.23 3.39 8.34
CA LEU A 118 -10.35 2.31 7.94
C LEU A 118 -10.47 1.99 6.46
N ILE A 119 -11.69 1.92 5.93
CA ILE A 119 -12.02 1.72 4.50
C ILE A 119 -13.36 2.41 4.20
N GLU A 120 -13.52 2.87 2.96
CA GLU A 120 -14.72 3.51 2.45
C GLU A 120 -15.25 2.82 1.20
N PHE A 121 -16.56 2.79 1.03
CA PHE A 121 -17.25 2.37 -0.18
C PHE A 121 -18.15 3.50 -0.65
N VAL A 122 -17.77 4.16 -1.73
CA VAL A 122 -18.50 5.29 -2.30
C VAL A 122 -19.52 4.75 -3.30
N ALA A 123 -20.79 4.89 -2.98
CA ALA A 123 -21.87 4.42 -3.83
C ALA A 123 -21.90 5.17 -5.16
N ASN A 124 -22.10 4.39 -6.22
CA ASN A 124 -22.51 4.89 -7.52
C ASN A 124 -23.35 3.78 -8.16
N GLN A 125 -24.67 3.92 -8.02
CA GLN A 125 -25.66 2.88 -8.31
C GLN A 125 -25.37 1.56 -7.57
N GLY A 126 -24.90 1.70 -6.32
CA GLY A 126 -24.51 0.60 -5.43
C GLY A 126 -23.07 0.65 -4.95
N PHE A 127 -22.70 -0.28 -4.06
CA PHE A 127 -21.42 -0.31 -3.33
C PHE A 127 -20.43 -1.38 -3.85
N GLY A 128 -20.82 -2.14 -4.87
CA GLY A 128 -20.00 -3.18 -5.45
C GLY A 128 -20.84 -4.22 -6.20
N THR A 129 -20.23 -5.35 -6.49
CA THR A 129 -20.80 -6.48 -7.22
C THR A 129 -20.84 -7.75 -6.36
N GLN A 130 -21.57 -8.77 -6.80
CA GLN A 130 -21.88 -9.97 -5.99
C GLN A 130 -20.67 -10.80 -5.54
N SER A 131 -19.48 -10.56 -6.11
CA SER A 131 -18.24 -11.25 -5.73
C SER A 131 -17.24 -10.35 -5.02
N ASP A 132 -17.59 -9.09 -4.77
CA ASP A 132 -16.64 -8.16 -4.17
C ASP A 132 -16.41 -8.46 -2.69
N ARG A 133 -15.14 -8.45 -2.32
CA ARG A 133 -14.66 -8.75 -0.97
C ARG A 133 -13.82 -7.61 -0.44
N PHE A 134 -13.77 -7.49 0.87
CA PHE A 134 -12.78 -6.69 1.56
C PHE A 134 -12.28 -7.39 2.82
N GLN A 135 -11.05 -7.06 3.18
CA GLN A 135 -10.46 -7.36 4.47
C GLN A 135 -9.74 -6.12 4.97
N VAL A 136 -9.90 -5.82 6.25
CA VAL A 136 -9.17 -4.75 6.91
C VAL A 136 -8.53 -5.31 8.16
N ASP A 137 -7.21 -5.23 8.24
CA ASP A 137 -6.44 -5.58 9.43
C ASP A 137 -6.03 -4.28 10.12
N PHE A 138 -6.55 -4.08 11.33
CA PHE A 138 -6.27 -2.93 12.17
C PHE A 138 -5.49 -3.38 13.39
N TYR A 139 -4.35 -2.74 13.60
CA TYR A 139 -3.45 -2.99 14.70
C TYR A 139 -3.09 -1.68 15.39
N GLN A 140 -3.23 -1.64 16.72
CA GLN A 140 -2.86 -0.51 17.53
C GLN A 140 -2.02 -0.98 18.72
N THR A 141 -0.92 -0.27 18.96
CA THR A 141 -0.09 -0.49 20.16
C THR A 141 -0.04 0.76 21.01
N HIS A 142 0.07 0.56 22.32
CA HIS A 142 0.40 1.59 23.28
C HIS A 142 1.91 1.63 23.46
N ARG A 143 2.53 2.81 23.22
CA ARG A 143 3.99 3.03 23.33
C ARG A 143 4.84 2.10 22.44
N GLY A 144 4.26 1.54 21.38
CA GLY A 144 4.94 0.58 20.50
C GLY A 144 5.10 -0.81 21.12
N MET A 145 4.46 -1.08 22.26
CA MET A 145 4.60 -2.34 22.99
C MET A 145 3.56 -3.36 22.52
N VAL A 146 4.00 -4.60 22.29
CA VAL A 146 3.12 -5.73 21.99
C VAL A 146 3.04 -6.63 23.22
N SER A 147 1.96 -6.48 23.98
CA SER A 147 1.64 -7.36 25.11
C SER A 147 0.12 -7.37 25.33
N ALA A 148 -0.39 -8.34 26.09
CA ALA A 148 -1.83 -8.54 26.31
C ALA A 148 -2.59 -7.32 26.88
N GLN A 149 -1.89 -6.31 27.41
CA GLN A 149 -2.47 -5.08 27.96
C GLN A 149 -2.24 -3.84 27.10
N TYR A 150 -1.44 -3.94 26.03
CA TYR A 150 -0.99 -2.78 25.24
C TYR A 150 -1.26 -2.92 23.74
N VAL A 151 -2.04 -3.93 23.33
CA VAL A 151 -2.36 -4.16 21.92
C VAL A 151 -3.85 -4.34 21.69
N ASP A 152 -4.33 -3.67 20.65
CA ASP A 152 -5.64 -3.89 20.05
C ASP A 152 -5.41 -4.39 18.62
N HIS A 153 -6.03 -5.50 18.27
CA HIS A 153 -5.91 -6.10 16.95
C HIS A 153 -7.28 -6.60 16.51
N PHE A 154 -7.81 -5.98 15.46
CA PHE A 154 -9.13 -6.22 14.91
C PHE A 154 -9.02 -6.56 13.43
N VAL A 155 -9.63 -7.67 13.03
CA VAL A 155 -9.71 -8.05 11.63
C VAL A 155 -11.16 -7.97 11.17
N PHE A 156 -11.40 -7.19 10.14
CA PHE A 156 -12.69 -7.08 9.50
C PHE A 156 -12.64 -7.84 8.18
N THR A 157 -13.65 -8.64 7.88
CA THR A 157 -13.75 -9.35 6.60
C THR A 157 -15.18 -9.33 6.11
N GLY A 158 -15.41 -8.93 4.87
CA GLY A 158 -16.76 -8.74 4.38
C GLY A 158 -16.88 -8.70 2.87
N THR A 159 -18.06 -8.27 2.45
CA THR A 159 -18.49 -8.11 1.06
C THR A 159 -19.10 -6.74 0.86
N SER A 160 -19.01 -6.23 -0.37
CA SER A 160 -19.73 -5.04 -0.80
C SER A 160 -20.54 -5.38 -2.04
N SER A 161 -21.85 -5.26 -1.99
CA SER A 161 -22.76 -5.58 -3.09
C SER A 161 -23.51 -4.33 -3.57
N GLN A 162 -24.54 -4.52 -4.38
CA GLN A 162 -25.34 -3.44 -4.93
C GLN A 162 -26.05 -2.61 -3.84
N ASP A 163 -26.52 -3.21 -2.75
CA ASP A 163 -27.34 -2.54 -1.74
C ASP A 163 -26.81 -2.66 -0.31
N SER A 164 -25.70 -3.38 -0.10
CA SER A 164 -25.15 -3.60 1.23
C SER A 164 -23.63 -3.62 1.25
N VAL A 165 -23.07 -3.23 2.39
CA VAL A 165 -21.68 -3.47 2.77
C VAL A 165 -21.71 -4.06 4.16
N SER A 166 -21.30 -5.32 4.29
CA SER A 166 -21.42 -6.08 5.54
C SER A 166 -20.33 -7.14 5.65
N GLY A 167 -20.17 -7.69 6.84
CA GLY A 167 -19.11 -8.67 7.11
C GLY A 167 -19.06 -9.07 8.56
N TYR A 168 -17.87 -9.44 9.01
CA TYR A 168 -17.58 -9.81 10.39
C TYR A 168 -16.43 -8.97 10.93
N LEU A 169 -16.53 -8.60 12.20
CA LEU A 169 -15.41 -8.19 13.04
C LEU A 169 -14.92 -9.42 13.82
N GLU A 170 -13.63 -9.70 13.75
CA GLU A 170 -12.93 -10.62 14.63
C GLU A 170 -11.98 -9.84 15.54
N VAL A 171 -12.18 -9.95 16.85
CA VAL A 171 -11.31 -9.33 17.85
C VAL A 171 -10.19 -10.31 18.19
N LYS A 172 -8.96 -10.03 17.74
CA LYS A 172 -7.78 -10.87 18.00
C LYS A 172 -7.13 -10.51 19.33
N ALA A 173 -7.11 -9.22 19.66
CA ALA A 173 -6.67 -8.71 20.95
C ALA A 173 -7.39 -7.39 21.24
N ALA A 174 -7.64 -7.10 22.51
CA ALA A 174 -8.18 -5.83 22.97
C ALA A 174 -7.57 -5.48 24.33
N THR A 175 -7.13 -4.24 24.47
CA THR A 175 -6.86 -3.61 25.74
C THR A 175 -8.20 -3.41 26.45
N GLU A 176 -8.31 -3.79 27.71
CA GLU A 176 -9.59 -3.93 28.46
C GLU A 176 -10.42 -2.65 28.57
N HIS A 177 -9.78 -1.52 28.24
CA HIS A 177 -10.31 -0.20 28.44
C HIS A 177 -11.44 0.05 27.44
N GLY A 178 -12.66 0.24 27.94
CA GLY A 178 -13.91 0.42 27.17
C GLY A 178 -13.98 1.68 26.29
N GLY A 179 -12.85 2.18 25.82
CA GLY A 179 -12.71 3.34 24.96
C GLY A 179 -12.73 3.02 23.47
N LEU A 180 -12.88 1.75 23.05
CA LEU A 180 -12.94 1.38 21.64
C LEU A 180 -14.32 0.87 21.25
N CYS A 181 -14.87 1.43 20.18
CA CYS A 181 -16.06 0.89 19.55
C CYS A 181 -15.98 0.97 18.03
N LEU A 182 -16.56 -0.02 17.36
CA LEU A 182 -16.89 0.08 15.95
C LEU A 182 -18.02 1.11 15.83
N TYR A 183 -17.80 2.14 15.02
CA TYR A 183 -18.75 3.20 14.74
C TYR A 183 -19.24 3.09 13.30
N ILE A 184 -20.55 3.03 13.15
CA ILE A 184 -21.23 2.86 11.86
C ILE A 184 -22.18 4.04 11.69
N SER A 185 -21.98 4.84 10.65
CA SER A 185 -22.92 5.89 10.26
C SER A 185 -23.71 5.46 9.03
N GLN A 186 -25.04 5.43 9.15
CA GLN A 186 -25.97 5.07 8.08
C GLN A 186 -27.08 6.11 7.96
N PRO A 187 -27.83 6.12 6.85
CA PRO A 187 -28.99 7.00 6.68
C PRO A 187 -30.08 6.81 7.75
N THR A 188 -30.22 5.61 8.30
CA THR A 188 -31.20 5.31 9.36
C THR A 188 -30.72 5.71 10.75
N GLY A 189 -29.47 6.17 10.89
CA GLY A 189 -28.87 6.56 12.15
C GLY A 189 -27.50 5.94 12.38
N ASN A 190 -26.85 6.39 13.46
CA ASN A 190 -25.54 5.89 13.86
C ASN A 190 -25.70 4.68 14.78
N ARG A 191 -24.79 3.71 14.67
CA ARG A 191 -24.70 2.53 15.54
C ARG A 191 -23.28 2.39 16.07
N GLU A 192 -23.18 1.97 17.32
CA GLU A 192 -21.90 1.70 17.98
C GLU A 192 -21.90 0.26 18.50
N VAL A 193 -20.82 -0.46 18.24
CA VAL A 193 -20.57 -1.79 18.81
C VAL A 193 -19.33 -1.68 19.68
N ALA A 194 -19.50 -1.74 20.99
CA ALA A 194 -18.38 -1.73 21.94
C ALA A 194 -17.44 -2.91 21.66
N ILE A 195 -16.13 -2.66 21.66
CA ILE A 195 -15.12 -3.69 21.48
C ILE A 195 -14.47 -3.94 22.83
N THR A 196 -14.69 -5.13 23.38
CA THR A 196 -14.29 -5.53 24.73
C THR A 196 -13.55 -6.86 24.71
N LYS A 197 -12.83 -7.19 25.79
CA LYS A 197 -12.02 -8.42 25.87
C LYS A 197 -12.85 -9.71 25.78
N ASP A 198 -14.10 -9.71 26.23
CA ASP A 198 -14.98 -10.88 26.14
C ASP A 198 -15.36 -11.25 24.70
N LEU A 199 -15.11 -10.32 23.76
CA LEU A 199 -15.28 -10.53 22.32
C LEU A 199 -14.05 -11.16 21.65
N ILE A 200 -12.92 -11.32 22.36
CA ILE A 200 -11.71 -11.93 21.80
C ILE A 200 -12.03 -13.34 21.29
N GLY A 201 -11.59 -13.63 20.05
CA GLY A 201 -11.84 -14.88 19.36
C GLY A 201 -13.27 -15.05 18.82
N ARG A 202 -14.17 -14.10 19.04
CA ARG A 202 -15.53 -14.12 18.49
C ARG A 202 -15.57 -13.47 17.11
N ARG A 203 -16.52 -13.94 16.30
CA ARG A 203 -16.91 -13.31 15.03
C ARG A 203 -18.24 -12.58 15.22
N ILE A 204 -18.21 -11.27 15.11
CA ILE A 204 -19.37 -10.40 15.32
C ILE A 204 -19.86 -9.93 13.96
N PRO A 205 -21.11 -10.22 13.55
CA PRO A 205 -21.65 -9.71 12.31
C PRO A 205 -21.76 -8.18 12.37
N ILE A 206 -21.34 -7.52 11.30
CA ILE A 206 -21.36 -6.07 11.16
C ILE A 206 -21.99 -5.70 9.84
N SER A 207 -22.67 -4.56 9.82
CA SER A 207 -23.24 -4.02 8.60
C SER A 207 -22.95 -2.53 8.53
N LEU A 208 -22.10 -2.14 7.59
CA LEU A 208 -21.75 -0.75 7.31
C LEU A 208 -22.85 -0.09 6.48
N ARG A 209 -23.60 -0.89 5.72
CA ARG A 209 -24.79 -0.50 4.98
C ARG A 209 -25.80 -1.65 4.94
N ASP A 210 -26.98 -1.46 5.54
CA ASP A 210 -28.04 -2.46 5.53
C ASP A 210 -28.81 -2.42 4.20
N ILE A 211 -29.37 -3.57 3.81
CA ILE A 211 -30.26 -3.71 2.66
C ILE A 211 -31.54 -2.86 2.83
N GLY A 212 -32.20 -2.53 1.72
CA GLY A 212 -33.49 -1.82 1.74
C GLY A 212 -33.42 -0.33 2.13
N GLN A 213 -32.22 0.22 2.33
CA GLN A 213 -32.02 1.63 2.67
C GLN A 213 -31.77 2.53 1.43
N GLY A 214 -31.96 2.01 0.21
CA GLY A 214 -31.71 2.68 -1.08
C GLY A 214 -30.34 2.38 -1.71
N HIS A 215 -30.15 2.73 -2.99
CA HIS A 215 -28.91 2.53 -3.75
C HIS A 215 -28.16 3.85 -4.05
N ASP A 216 -28.62 4.94 -3.43
CA ASP A 216 -28.27 6.33 -3.74
C ASP A 216 -26.79 6.66 -3.48
N ASN A 217 -26.41 7.88 -3.87
CA ASN A 217 -25.11 8.47 -3.55
C ASN A 217 -24.88 8.49 -2.03
N GLY A 218 -23.71 8.01 -1.63
CA GLY A 218 -23.16 8.19 -0.30
C GLY A 218 -22.01 7.26 0.02
N THR A 219 -21.54 7.26 1.27
CA THR A 219 -20.33 6.50 1.64
C THR A 219 -20.60 5.56 2.81
N ALA A 220 -20.59 4.26 2.54
CA ALA A 220 -20.51 3.25 3.59
C ALA A 220 -19.07 3.18 4.09
N ARG A 221 -18.88 3.19 5.41
CA ARG A 221 -17.56 3.39 5.99
C ARG A 221 -17.38 2.50 7.21
N LEU A 222 -16.19 1.91 7.30
CA LEU A 222 -15.73 1.25 8.51
C LEU A 222 -14.94 2.26 9.34
N SER A 223 -15.42 2.56 10.54
CA SER A 223 -14.73 3.49 11.44
C SER A 223 -14.57 2.91 12.83
N ILE A 224 -13.40 3.12 13.45
CA ILE A 224 -13.20 2.88 14.88
C ILE A 224 -13.32 4.20 15.60
N LYS A 225 -14.27 4.28 16.52
CA LYS A 225 -14.36 5.37 17.47
C LYS A 225 -13.49 5.03 18.68
N VAL A 226 -12.74 6.04 19.10
CA VAL A 226 -11.84 5.97 20.24
C VAL A 226 -12.14 7.09 21.21
N ASP A 227 -12.46 6.72 22.43
CA ASP A 227 -12.40 7.59 23.58
C ASP A 227 -10.97 7.72 24.10
N SER A 228 -10.33 8.84 23.79
CA SER A 228 -8.95 9.15 24.19
C SER A 228 -8.70 9.14 25.70
N ARG A 229 -9.75 9.32 26.53
CA ARG A 229 -9.63 9.35 27.99
C ARG A 229 -9.12 8.03 28.57
N TYR A 230 -9.44 6.93 27.92
CA TYR A 230 -8.95 5.60 28.30
C TYR A 230 -7.49 5.34 27.91
N HIS A 231 -6.88 6.25 27.15
CA HIS A 231 -5.56 6.04 26.55
C HIS A 231 -4.57 7.17 26.86
N VAL A 232 -4.87 8.03 27.84
CA VAL A 232 -3.98 9.14 28.24
C VAL A 232 -2.62 8.65 28.73
N GLY A 233 -1.58 9.46 28.51
CA GLY A 233 -0.22 9.17 28.99
C GLY A 233 0.56 8.16 28.15
N ALA A 234 0.03 7.72 27.01
CA ALA A 234 0.73 6.90 26.05
C ALA A 234 0.38 7.30 24.61
N ASP A 235 1.41 7.48 23.78
CA ASP A 235 1.22 7.56 22.35
C ASP A 235 0.71 6.22 21.82
N ARG A 236 -0.16 6.27 20.82
CA ARG A 236 -0.66 5.09 20.13
C ARG A 236 -0.15 5.05 18.71
N HIS A 237 0.39 3.88 18.35
CA HIS A 237 0.89 3.63 17.00
C HIS A 237 -0.04 2.67 16.30
N PHE A 238 -0.52 3.11 15.15
CA PHE A 238 -1.52 2.44 14.34
C PHE A 238 -0.86 1.89 13.10
N TYR A 239 -1.24 0.66 12.77
CA TYR A 239 -1.02 0.06 11.47
C TYR A 239 -2.36 -0.42 10.93
N LEU A 240 -2.62 -0.08 9.69
CA LEU A 240 -3.85 -0.41 8.99
C LEU A 240 -3.46 -0.99 7.64
N LYS A 241 -3.92 -2.21 7.36
CA LYS A 241 -3.85 -2.82 6.05
C LYS A 241 -5.25 -3.05 5.53
N GLY A 242 -5.56 -2.48 4.37
CA GLY A 242 -6.82 -2.72 3.68
C GLY A 242 -6.60 -3.48 2.39
N GLU A 243 -7.45 -4.48 2.15
CA GLU A 243 -7.55 -5.23 0.91
C GLU A 243 -9.00 -5.19 0.42
N TYR A 244 -9.23 -4.92 -0.86
CA TYR A 244 -10.58 -4.89 -1.42
C TYR A 244 -10.58 -5.14 -2.93
N SER A 245 -11.66 -5.70 -3.48
CA SER A 245 -11.82 -5.90 -4.93
C SER A 245 -12.81 -4.92 -5.59
N SER A 246 -13.71 -4.32 -4.79
CA SER A 246 -14.74 -3.44 -5.30
C SER A 246 -14.16 -2.20 -5.98
N SER A 247 -14.72 -1.86 -7.15
CA SER A 247 -14.45 -0.58 -7.82
C SER A 247 -15.01 0.63 -7.07
N ARG A 248 -15.86 0.39 -6.05
CA ARG A 248 -16.40 1.41 -5.15
C ARG A 248 -15.63 1.52 -3.83
N GLY A 249 -14.76 0.54 -3.55
CA GLY A 249 -13.90 0.55 -2.37
C GLY A 249 -12.73 1.53 -2.55
N GLN A 250 -12.30 2.13 -1.45
CA GLN A 250 -11.13 3.00 -1.42
C GLN A 250 -10.53 3.10 -0.01
N PRO A 251 -9.22 3.40 0.11
CA PRO A 251 -8.66 3.90 1.37
C PRO A 251 -9.43 5.15 1.85
N PRO A 252 -9.43 5.44 3.15
CA PRO A 252 -10.22 6.54 3.71
C PRO A 252 -9.78 7.88 3.11
N ALA A 253 -10.74 8.74 2.74
CA ALA A 253 -10.45 10.13 2.34
C ALA A 253 -9.75 10.92 3.45
N LYS A 254 -10.10 10.59 4.70
CA LYS A 254 -9.48 11.14 5.90
C LYS A 254 -9.40 10.05 6.95
N LEU A 255 -8.18 9.66 7.31
CA LEU A 255 -7.92 8.62 8.31
C LEU A 255 -8.46 9.03 9.68
N TYR A 256 -8.17 10.24 10.15
CA TYR A 256 -8.46 10.68 11.52
C TYR A 256 -9.45 11.84 11.56
N ASN A 257 -10.48 11.76 12.40
CA ASN A 257 -11.45 12.83 12.63
C ASN A 257 -11.63 13.11 14.12
N SER A 258 -11.70 14.39 14.48
CA SER A 258 -12.01 14.85 15.84
C SER A 258 -13.51 14.93 16.13
N ASN A 259 -14.34 14.78 15.11
CA ASN A 259 -15.80 14.80 15.18
C ASN A 259 -16.36 13.50 14.60
N SER A 260 -17.60 13.16 14.97
CA SER A 260 -18.30 12.01 14.39
C SER A 260 -18.33 12.09 12.88
N VAL A 261 -18.12 10.95 12.26
CA VAL A 261 -18.20 10.81 10.81
C VAL A 261 -19.66 10.61 10.45
N HIS A 262 -20.21 11.44 9.58
CA HIS A 262 -21.61 11.35 9.18
C HIS A 262 -21.75 10.65 7.84
N TRP A 263 -22.92 10.07 7.61
CA TRP A 263 -23.36 9.67 6.28
C TRP A 263 -23.27 10.88 5.34
N SER A 264 -22.29 10.86 4.44
CA SER A 264 -22.17 11.81 3.35
C SER A 264 -22.97 11.28 2.17
N ARG A 265 -23.96 12.03 1.68
CA ARG A 265 -24.61 11.79 0.39
C ARG A 265 -23.77 12.36 -0.74
#